data_AF-A0A2W5ALQ8-F1
#
_entry.id   AF-A0A2W5ALQ8-F1
#
_cell.length_a   1.000
_cell.length_b   1.000
_cell.length_c   1.000
_cell.angle_alpha   90.00
_cell.angle_beta   90.00
_cell.angle_gamma   90.00
#
_symmetry.space_group_name_H-M   'P 1'
#
loop_
_entity.id
_entity.type
_entity.pdbx_description
1 polymer ?
#
loop_
_entity_poly.entity_id
_entity_poly.type
_entity_poly.pdbx_seq_one_letter_code
_entity_poly.pdbx_strand_id
1 'polypeptide(L)' 'PAHCADQPDHDPPTVAGPDDLAYVVHTSGSTGVPKGVLCHHRGAVNYLSFVMERSFGSRSSA' A
#
# COMPACT_ATOMS: atom_id res chain seq x y z
N PRO A 1 0.66 -3.25 -36.11
CA PRO A 1 1.35 -2.23 -35.30
C PRO A 1 0.34 -1.28 -34.65
N ALA A 2 0.09 -1.40 -33.35
CA ALA A 2 -0.83 -0.49 -32.65
C ALA A 2 -0.09 0.83 -32.34
N HIS A 3 -0.64 1.97 -32.77
CA HIS A 3 -0.10 3.29 -32.47
C HIS A 3 -0.63 3.78 -31.10
N CYS A 4 0.29 4.34 -30.31
CA CYS A 4 0.16 5.27 -29.17
C CYS A 4 -1.22 5.37 -28.46
N ALA A 5 -1.27 4.95 -27.19
CA ALA A 5 -2.22 5.56 -26.27
C ALA A 5 -1.72 6.97 -25.93
N ASP A 6 -2.63 7.94 -25.94
CA ASP A 6 -2.44 9.28 -25.36
C ASP A 6 -2.20 9.09 -23.85
N GLN A 7 -0.92 9.08 -23.45
CA GLN A 7 -0.54 8.93 -22.05
C GLN A 7 -0.76 10.29 -21.37
N PRO A 8 -1.61 10.39 -20.34
CA PRO A 8 -1.77 11.66 -19.63
C PRO A 8 -0.43 12.08 -18.99
N ASP A 9 -0.09 13.36 -19.10
CA ASP A 9 1.10 13.98 -18.47
C ASP A 9 0.96 14.16 -16.94
N HIS A 10 -0.12 13.63 -16.35
CA HIS A 10 -0.49 13.81 -14.95
C HIS A 10 -0.89 12.48 -14.32
N ASP A 11 -0.58 12.34 -13.04
CA ASP A 11 -1.00 11.20 -12.24
C ASP A 11 -2.53 11.13 -12.16
N PRO A 12 -3.10 9.91 -12.08
CA PRO A 12 -4.53 9.76 -11.83
C PRO A 12 -4.90 10.37 -10.46
N PRO A 13 -6.13 10.87 -10.32
CA PRO A 13 -6.59 11.40 -9.05
C PRO A 13 -6.60 10.31 -7.96
N THR A 14 -6.13 10.65 -6.77
CA THR A 14 -6.23 9.76 -5.60
C THR A 14 -7.67 9.69 -5.14
N VAL A 15 -8.29 8.53 -5.33
CA VAL A 15 -9.69 8.27 -4.94
C VAL A 15 -9.83 7.47 -3.64
N ALA A 16 -8.76 6.86 -3.15
CA ALA A 16 -8.75 6.07 -1.91
C ALA A 16 -8.35 6.93 -0.70
N GLY A 17 -9.12 6.80 0.38
CA GLY A 17 -8.87 7.40 1.67
C GLY A 17 -8.11 6.49 2.64
N PRO A 18 -7.74 7.02 3.83
CA PRO A 18 -6.95 6.27 4.82
C PRO A 18 -7.67 5.03 5.37
N ASP A 19 -8.99 5.05 5.43
CA ASP A 19 -9.83 3.96 5.93
C ASP A 19 -10.36 3.05 4.81
N ASP A 20 -9.92 3.23 3.56
CA ASP A 20 -10.17 2.27 2.49
C ASP A 20 -9.15 1.12 2.56
N LEU A 21 -9.54 -0.04 2.02
CA LEU A 21 -8.68 -1.22 1.95
C LEU A 21 -7.55 -1.01 0.94
N ALA A 22 -6.32 -1.21 1.40
CA ALA A 22 -5.13 -1.19 0.56
C ALA A 22 -4.82 -2.59 -0.01
N TYR A 23 -4.94 -3.64 0.81
CA TYR A 23 -4.69 -5.02 0.39
C TYR A 23 -5.31 -6.05 1.36
N VAL A 24 -5.39 -7.30 0.90
CA VAL A 24 -5.75 -8.46 1.73
C VAL A 24 -4.61 -9.47 1.73
N VAL A 25 -4.11 -9.82 2.91
CA VAL A 25 -3.12 -10.91 3.05
C VAL A 25 -3.84 -12.19 3.41
N HIS A 26 -3.68 -13.22 2.59
CA HIS A 26 -4.17 -14.56 2.89
C HIS A 26 -3.13 -15.32 3.69
N THR A 27 -3.56 -15.92 4.80
CA THR A 27 -2.69 -16.70 5.69
C THR A 27 -3.24 -18.11 5.84
N SER A 28 -2.36 -19.10 5.95
CA SER A 28 -2.75 -20.48 6.21
C SER A 28 -3.53 -20.56 7.53
N GLY A 29 -4.78 -21.02 7.47
CA GLY A 29 -5.60 -21.26 8.66
C GLY A 29 -5.33 -22.64 9.25
N SER A 30 -5.38 -22.77 10.57
CA SER A 30 -5.26 -24.06 11.28
C SER A 30 -6.37 -25.06 10.90
N THR A 31 -7.49 -24.58 10.36
CA THR A 31 -8.62 -25.38 9.87
C THR A 31 -8.50 -25.74 8.39
N GLY A 32 -7.36 -25.46 7.75
CA GLY A 32 -7.11 -25.70 6.32
C GLY A 32 -7.72 -24.65 5.38
N VAL A 33 -8.58 -23.76 5.89
CA VAL A 33 -9.16 -22.65 5.11
C VAL A 33 -8.33 -21.38 5.31
N PRO A 34 -7.78 -20.76 4.26
CA PRO A 34 -7.04 -19.51 4.37
C PRO A 34 -7.90 -18.37 4.96
N LYS A 35 -7.32 -17.58 5.86
CA LYS A 35 -7.96 -16.40 6.43
C LYS A 35 -7.46 -15.15 5.72
N GLY A 36 -8.37 -14.26 5.35
CA GLY A 36 -8.04 -12.94 4.78
C GLY A 36 -7.88 -11.89 5.87
N VAL A 37 -6.73 -11.23 5.91
CA VAL A 37 -6.48 -10.07 6.77
C VAL A 37 -6.65 -8.81 5.94
N LEU A 38 -7.65 -8.00 6.29
CA LEU A 38 -7.98 -6.74 5.62
C LEU A 38 -7.07 -5.63 6.13
N CYS A 39 -6.22 -5.08 5.27
CA CYS A 39 -5.29 -4.02 5.62
C CYS A 39 -5.71 -2.69 4.99
N HIS A 40 -5.95 -1.68 5.82
CA HIS A 40 -6.27 -0.31 5.39
C HIS A 40 -5.01 0.51 5.12
N HIS A 41 -5.14 1.54 4.27
CA HIS A 41 -4.04 2.47 3.95
C HIS A 41 -3.42 3.09 5.21
N ARG A 42 -4.23 3.55 6.18
CA ARG A 42 -3.74 4.16 7.42
C ARG A 42 -2.80 3.25 8.21
N GLY A 43 -3.17 1.98 8.35
CA GLY A 43 -2.36 1.00 9.08
C GLY A 43 -1.03 0.70 8.38
N ALA A 44 -1.08 0.55 7.05
CA ALA A 44 0.10 0.31 6.22
C ALA A 44 1.10 1.47 6.29
N VAL A 45 0.62 2.71 6.14
CA VAL A 45 1.46 3.92 6.22
C VAL A 45 2.06 4.07 7.62
N ASN A 46 1.26 3.91 8.69
CA ASN A 46 1.75 4.00 10.06
C ASN A 46 2.88 2.98 10.33
N TYR A 47 2.73 1.74 9.86
CA TYR A 47 3.77 0.72 9.98
C TYR A 47 5.02 1.09 9.18
N LEU A 48 4.86 1.53 7.94
CA LEU A 48 5.99 1.88 7.09
C LEU A 48 6.77 3.07 7.66
N SER A 49 6.10 4.13 8.11
CA SER A 49 6.74 5.27 8.77
C SER A 49 7.58 4.83 9.96
N PHE A 50 7.01 3.99 10.83
CA PHE A 50 7.71 3.44 11.99
C PHE A 50 8.94 2.61 11.62
N VAL A 51 8.83 1.73 10.62
CA VAL A 51 9.97 0.92 10.14
C VAL A 51 11.02 1.83 9.52
N MET A 52 10.61 2.80 8.70
CA MET A 52 11.54 3.71 8.03
C MET A 52 12.35 4.51 9.05
N GLU A 53 11.71 5.08 10.05
CA GLU A 53 12.35 5.82 11.14
C GLU A 53 13.36 4.96 11.93
N ARG A 54 13.00 3.70 12.23
CA ARG A 54 13.82 2.81 13.05
C ARG A 54 14.94 2.11 12.29
N SER A 55 14.71 1.76 11.04
CA SER A 55 15.63 0.93 10.25
C SER A 55 16.61 1.76 9.42
N PHE A 56 16.18 2.92 8.93
CA PHE A 56 16.99 3.73 8.03
C PHE A 56 17.40 5.08 8.63
N GLY A 57 16.96 5.36 9.86
CA GLY A 57 17.02 6.70 10.44
C GLY A 57 16.12 7.66 9.67
N SER A 58 15.79 8.79 10.27
CA SER A 58 15.27 9.91 9.48
C SER A 58 16.33 10.23 8.43
N ARG A 59 16.02 10.10 7.13
CA ARG A 59 16.80 10.81 6.12
C ARG A 59 16.66 12.28 6.51
N SER A 60 17.69 12.84 7.13
CA SER A 60 17.84 14.27 7.22
C SER A 60 17.92 14.77 5.79
N SER A 61 16.80 15.29 5.28
CA SER A 61 16.82 16.20 4.15
C SER A 61 16.91 17.61 4.71
N ALA A 62 18.10 17.90 5.24
CA ALA A 62 18.75 19.19 5.40
C ALA A 62 20.17 18.90 5.89
#